data_AF-A0A0C2K1D5-F1
#
_entry.id   AF-A0A0C2K1D5-F1
#
_cell.length_a   1.000
_cell.length_b   1.000
_cell.length_c   1.000
_cell.angle_alpha   90.00
_cell.angle_beta   90.00
_cell.angle_gamma   90.00
#
_symmetry.space_group_name_H-M   'P 1'
#
loop_
_entity.id
_entity.type
_entity.pdbx_description
1 polymer ?
#
loop_
_entity_poly.entity_id
_entity_poly.type
_entity_poly.pdbx_seq_one_letter_code
_entity_poly.pdbx_strand_id
1 'polypeptide(L)'
;MFTGMLFIFAPLVVGYLIAISNQRVLDQINVTTARLVFVILALMGLSLAALDNLSENLQTILSYTATFFICLGLCNIAVLPLVDKFLPIESDTKQTHLPLSSMALESVKLIFVVGGGLAIGLLLPIDLSWVDTASEWILFILLFFIGIQLRNSGLTLRQILINKQGMCIAALVVGSSLIGGAIAATILGIDIYRGFAIASGFGWYSLAGILMGDAFGPIYGGVSFMIELLRELVALVLIPLLIRTRPCTAIGYAGATAMDFTLPVIQTTGGVRCVPVAIVSGFILSLLVPVLMLFFVSLAG
;
A
#
# COMPACT_ATOMS: atom_id res chain seq x y z
N MET A 1 3.31 -25.35 4.30
CA MET A 1 3.40 -24.06 3.57
C MET A 1 2.00 -23.49 3.32
N PHE A 2 1.09 -24.18 2.61
CA PHE A 2 -0.32 -23.75 2.46
C PHE A 2 -1.11 -23.57 3.78
N THR A 3 -0.83 -24.36 4.82
CA THR A 3 -1.49 -24.24 6.13
C THR A 3 -1.21 -22.90 6.79
N GLY A 4 0.04 -22.41 6.79
CA GLY A 4 0.41 -21.11 7.38
C GLY A 4 -0.30 -19.93 6.73
N MET A 5 -0.52 -19.97 5.41
CA MET A 5 -1.22 -18.90 4.69
C MET A 5 -2.73 -18.90 4.88
N LEU A 6 -3.35 -20.08 5.00
CA LEU A 6 -4.76 -20.15 5.34
C LEU A 6 -4.99 -19.56 6.74
N PHE A 7 -4.01 -19.71 7.64
CA PHE A 7 -4.01 -19.04 8.94
C PHE A 7 -3.81 -17.52 8.84
N ILE A 8 -2.91 -17.02 7.97
CA ILE A 8 -2.74 -15.56 7.78
C ILE A 8 -4.00 -14.92 7.13
N PHE A 9 -4.67 -15.61 6.20
CA PHE A 9 -5.93 -15.13 5.61
C PHE A 9 -7.14 -15.24 6.53
N ALA A 10 -7.14 -16.19 7.47
CA ALA A 10 -8.29 -16.47 8.30
C ALA A 10 -8.79 -15.23 9.07
N PRO A 11 -7.94 -14.43 9.75
CA PRO A 11 -8.36 -13.19 10.41
C PRO A 11 -9.08 -12.22 9.46
N LEU A 12 -8.53 -12.02 8.26
CA LEU A 12 -9.11 -11.13 7.24
C LEU A 12 -10.51 -11.60 6.82
N VAL A 13 -10.65 -12.89 6.51
CA VAL A 13 -11.92 -13.49 6.09
C VAL A 13 -12.94 -13.44 7.22
N VAL A 14 -12.53 -13.82 8.44
CA VAL A 14 -13.40 -13.79 9.63
C VAL A 14 -13.86 -12.36 9.91
N GLY A 15 -12.96 -11.37 9.85
CA GLY A 15 -13.31 -9.96 9.98
C GLY A 15 -14.31 -9.51 8.91
N TYR A 16 -14.11 -9.91 7.66
CA TYR A 16 -15.00 -9.56 6.55
C TYR A 16 -16.43 -10.12 6.71
N LEU A 17 -16.60 -11.25 7.41
CA LEU A 17 -17.93 -11.81 7.67
C LEU A 17 -18.71 -11.00 8.73
N ILE A 18 -18.05 -10.12 9.49
CA ILE A 18 -18.68 -9.33 10.54
C ILE A 18 -19.19 -8.00 9.97
N ALA A 19 -20.51 -7.87 9.87
CA ALA A 19 -21.17 -6.62 9.53
C ALA A 19 -21.48 -5.83 10.83
N ILE A 20 -21.03 -4.58 10.91
CA ILE A 20 -21.25 -3.71 12.08
C ILE A 20 -22.07 -2.51 11.62
N SER A 21 -23.28 -2.38 12.15
CA SER A 21 -24.17 -1.24 11.82
C SER A 21 -23.92 -0.01 12.70
N ASN A 22 -23.19 -0.15 13.81
CA ASN A 22 -22.93 0.95 14.74
C ASN A 22 -21.71 1.79 14.30
N GLN A 23 -21.96 3.01 13.85
CA GLN A 23 -20.92 3.93 13.38
C GLN A 23 -19.82 4.19 14.43
N ARG A 24 -20.16 4.32 15.71
CA ARG A 24 -19.16 4.57 16.76
C ARG A 24 -18.18 3.41 16.92
N VAL A 25 -18.65 2.18 16.74
CA VAL A 25 -17.80 0.98 16.80
C VAL A 25 -16.88 0.94 15.58
N LEU A 26 -17.40 1.27 14.40
CA LEU A 26 -16.58 1.38 13.18
C LEU A 26 -15.49 2.45 13.32
N ASP A 27 -15.83 3.62 13.85
CA ASP A 27 -14.85 4.70 14.06
C ASP A 27 -13.76 4.27 15.05
N GLN A 28 -14.13 3.55 16.12
CA GLN A 28 -13.16 2.98 17.06
C GLN A 28 -12.25 1.94 16.40
N ILE A 29 -12.78 1.07 15.54
CA ILE A 29 -11.99 0.09 14.78
C ILE A 29 -11.03 0.82 13.85
N ASN A 30 -11.46 1.86 13.16
CA ASN A 30 -10.62 2.68 12.29
C ASN A 30 -9.46 3.32 13.06
N VAL A 31 -9.75 3.98 14.19
CA VAL A 31 -8.72 4.58 15.05
C VAL A 31 -7.77 3.53 15.62
N THR A 32 -8.29 2.37 16.02
CA THR A 32 -7.46 1.28 16.57
C THR A 32 -6.55 0.70 15.49
N THR A 33 -7.06 0.49 14.28
CA THR A 33 -6.28 0.02 13.13
C THR A 33 -5.15 0.99 12.82
N ALA A 34 -5.42 2.30 12.77
CA ALA A 34 -4.39 3.31 12.58
C ALA A 34 -3.31 3.29 13.67
N ARG A 35 -3.69 3.10 14.95
CA ARG A 35 -2.73 2.94 16.05
C ARG A 35 -1.89 1.68 15.92
N LEU A 36 -2.49 0.55 15.54
CA LEU A 36 -1.76 -0.70 15.32
C LEU A 36 -0.74 -0.57 14.19
N VAL A 37 -1.05 0.19 13.13
CA VAL A 37 -0.08 0.53 12.08
C VAL A 37 1.13 1.27 12.66
N PHE A 38 0.95 2.25 13.55
CA PHE A 38 2.08 2.91 14.20
C PHE A 38 2.91 1.95 15.07
N VAL A 39 2.23 1.08 15.83
CA VAL A 39 2.92 0.10 16.69
C VAL A 39 3.77 -0.85 15.83
N ILE A 40 3.19 -1.43 14.78
CA ILE A 40 3.90 -2.41 13.97
C ILE A 40 5.00 -1.79 13.10
N LEU A 41 4.86 -0.54 12.67
CA LEU A 41 5.97 0.20 12.04
C LEU A 41 7.13 0.45 13.01
N ALA A 42 6.83 0.70 14.28
CA ALA A 42 7.87 0.79 15.31
C ALA A 42 8.56 -0.58 15.53
N LEU A 43 7.79 -1.68 15.55
CA LEU A 43 8.34 -3.04 15.63
C LEU A 43 9.18 -3.40 14.40
N MET A 44 8.79 -2.97 13.20
CA MET A 44 9.62 -3.12 12.00
C MET A 44 10.96 -2.40 12.15
N GLY A 45 10.95 -1.18 12.73
CA GLY A 45 12.17 -0.47 13.09
C GLY A 45 13.07 -1.26 14.06
N LEU A 46 12.49 -1.82 15.12
CA LEU A 46 13.21 -2.70 16.06
C LEU A 46 13.76 -3.95 15.37
N SER A 47 12.99 -4.56 14.47
CA SER A 47 13.41 -5.74 13.70
C SER A 47 14.61 -5.45 12.81
N LEU A 48 14.67 -4.26 12.22
CA LEU A 48 15.84 -3.80 11.46
C LEU A 48 17.07 -3.62 12.36
N ALA A 49 16.89 -3.19 13.63
CA ALA A 49 17.99 -3.05 14.58
C ALA A 49 18.62 -4.39 14.99
N ALA A 50 17.84 -5.48 14.93
CA ALA A 50 18.30 -6.83 15.23
C ALA A 50 19.15 -7.45 14.12
N LEU A 51 19.24 -6.81 12.94
CA LEU A 51 20.03 -7.32 11.83
C LEU A 51 21.53 -7.08 12.04
N ASP A 52 22.31 -8.15 11.89
CA ASP A 52 23.76 -8.04 11.69
C ASP A 52 24.07 -7.24 10.41
N ASN A 53 25.22 -6.57 10.33
CA ASN A 53 25.64 -5.79 9.15
C ASN A 53 24.59 -4.78 8.66
N LEU A 54 24.01 -3.98 9.57
CA LEU A 54 22.96 -3.01 9.27
C LEU A 54 23.25 -2.11 8.05
N SER A 55 24.52 -1.71 7.84
CA SER A 55 24.91 -0.88 6.69
C SER A 55 24.67 -1.57 5.35
N GLU A 56 25.03 -2.85 5.23
CA GLU A 56 24.84 -3.65 4.02
C GLU A 56 23.35 -3.92 3.77
N ASN A 57 22.61 -4.22 4.85
CA ASN A 57 21.16 -4.43 4.77
C ASN A 57 20.42 -3.15 4.37
N LEU A 58 20.80 -1.99 4.90
CA LEU A 58 20.21 -0.72 4.52
C LEU A 58 20.52 -0.36 3.05
N GLN A 59 21.74 -0.64 2.58
CA GLN A 59 22.09 -0.48 1.17
C GLN A 59 21.24 -1.39 0.27
N THR A 60 20.99 -2.62 0.71
CA THR A 60 20.12 -3.57 0.01
C THR A 60 18.68 -3.05 -0.05
N ILE A 61 18.13 -2.56 1.08
CA ILE A 61 16.80 -1.96 1.12
C ILE A 61 16.69 -0.80 0.12
N LEU A 62 17.68 0.10 0.11
CA LEU A 62 17.67 1.25 -0.80
C LEU A 62 17.78 0.84 -2.27
N SER A 63 18.67 -0.09 -2.62
CA SER A 63 18.84 -0.51 -4.02
C SER A 63 17.61 -1.26 -4.54
N TYR A 64 17.01 -2.13 -3.72
CA TYR A 64 15.79 -2.85 -4.08
C TYR A 64 14.63 -1.88 -4.22
N THR A 65 14.46 -0.97 -3.25
CA THR A 65 13.45 0.08 -3.29
C THR A 65 13.56 0.90 -4.58
N ALA A 66 14.76 1.38 -4.92
CA ALA A 66 14.97 2.20 -6.12
C ALA A 66 14.64 1.43 -7.41
N THR A 67 15.13 0.20 -7.55
CA THR A 67 14.86 -0.64 -8.73
C THR A 67 13.36 -0.91 -8.88
N PHE A 68 12.69 -1.38 -7.83
CA PHE A 68 11.26 -1.64 -7.87
C PHE A 68 10.47 -0.35 -8.13
N PHE A 69 10.77 0.74 -7.42
CA PHE A 69 10.08 2.02 -7.59
C PHE A 69 10.15 2.52 -9.04
N ILE A 70 11.32 2.46 -9.68
CA ILE A 70 11.50 2.86 -11.06
C ILE A 70 10.76 1.91 -12.01
N CYS A 71 10.94 0.60 -11.87
CA CYS A 71 10.30 -0.39 -12.76
C CYS A 71 8.77 -0.31 -12.69
N LEU A 72 8.20 -0.28 -11.48
CA LEU A 72 6.76 -0.17 -11.26
C LEU A 72 6.22 1.17 -11.77
N GLY A 73 6.90 2.28 -11.44
CA GLY A 73 6.50 3.62 -11.85
C GLY A 73 6.48 3.78 -13.37
N LEU A 74 7.53 3.33 -14.06
CA LEU A 74 7.61 3.40 -15.53
C LEU A 74 6.56 2.53 -16.19
N CYS A 75 6.34 1.30 -15.71
CA CYS A 75 5.33 0.41 -16.27
C CYS A 75 3.92 0.97 -16.11
N ASN A 76 3.59 1.51 -14.92
CA ASN A 76 2.30 2.14 -14.66
C ASN A 76 2.08 3.38 -15.55
N ILE A 77 3.08 4.28 -15.63
CA ILE A 77 3.00 5.50 -16.44
C ILE A 77 2.93 5.19 -17.95
N ALA A 78 3.49 4.06 -18.40
CA ALA A 78 3.42 3.66 -19.81
C ALA A 78 2.00 3.26 -20.26
N VAL A 79 1.24 2.59 -19.39
CA VAL A 79 -0.08 2.04 -19.76
C VAL A 79 -1.25 2.94 -19.39
N LEU A 80 -1.17 3.67 -18.29
CA LEU A 80 -2.29 4.46 -17.77
C LEU A 80 -2.80 5.57 -18.74
N PRO A 81 -1.95 6.26 -19.53
CA PRO A 81 -2.42 7.23 -20.51
C PRO A 81 -3.33 6.64 -21.60
N LEU A 82 -3.32 5.32 -21.78
CA LEU A 82 -4.26 4.65 -22.69
C LEU A 82 -5.70 4.80 -22.19
N VAL A 83 -5.93 4.77 -20.87
CA VAL A 83 -7.28 4.96 -20.29
C VAL A 83 -7.77 6.37 -20.56
N ASP A 84 -6.92 7.38 -20.39
CA ASP A 84 -7.27 8.77 -20.70
C ASP A 84 -7.65 8.96 -22.17
N LYS A 85 -7.03 8.19 -23.08
CA LYS A 85 -7.34 8.22 -24.50
C LYS A 85 -8.66 7.51 -24.85
N PHE A 86 -8.95 6.37 -24.22
CA PHE A 86 -10.11 5.53 -24.59
C PHE A 86 -11.36 5.76 -23.75
N LEU A 87 -11.21 6.23 -22.50
CA LEU A 87 -12.27 6.46 -21.53
C LEU A 87 -12.06 7.81 -20.81
N PRO A 88 -12.09 8.94 -21.55
CA PRO A 88 -11.77 10.25 -20.98
C PRO A 88 -12.72 10.61 -19.85
N ILE A 89 -12.17 11.25 -18.82
CA ILE A 89 -12.93 11.87 -17.72
C ILE A 89 -12.77 13.37 -17.88
N GLU A 90 -13.87 14.09 -17.89
CA GLU A 90 -13.81 15.54 -17.82
C GLU A 90 -13.56 15.98 -16.37
N SER A 91 -12.49 16.74 -16.15
CA SER A 91 -12.16 17.33 -14.84
C SER A 91 -12.74 18.74 -14.72
N ASP A 92 -13.56 19.01 -13.70
CA ASP A 92 -14.01 20.37 -13.39
C ASP A 92 -13.15 20.96 -12.27
N THR A 93 -12.24 21.85 -12.63
CA THR A 93 -11.28 22.42 -11.68
C THR A 93 -11.89 23.57 -10.88
N LYS A 94 -11.67 23.57 -9.56
CA LYS A 94 -11.72 24.80 -8.75
C LYS A 94 -10.36 25.02 -8.11
N GLN A 95 -9.72 26.16 -8.40
CA GLN A 95 -8.46 26.52 -7.74
C GLN A 95 -8.70 26.70 -6.24
N THR A 96 -8.11 25.81 -5.43
CA THR A 96 -8.12 25.92 -3.98
C THR A 96 -6.73 25.60 -3.44
N HIS A 97 -6.43 26.13 -2.25
CA HIS A 97 -5.17 25.91 -1.56
C HIS A 97 -5.04 24.44 -1.17
N LEU A 98 -4.04 23.74 -1.72
CA LEU A 98 -3.81 22.33 -1.45
C LEU A 98 -2.94 22.15 -0.20
N PRO A 99 -3.34 21.34 0.79
CA PRO A 99 -2.56 21.09 2.00
C PRO A 99 -1.46 20.03 1.76
N LEU A 100 -0.74 20.09 0.62
CA LEU A 100 0.25 19.07 0.24
C LEU A 100 1.37 18.91 1.28
N SER A 101 1.79 20.00 1.91
CA SER A 101 2.85 19.99 2.92
C SER A 101 2.44 19.25 4.20
N SER A 102 1.22 19.47 4.69
CA SER A 102 0.73 18.76 5.88
C SER A 102 0.49 17.28 5.60
N MET A 103 0.04 16.94 4.39
CA MET A 103 -0.14 15.55 3.98
C MET A 103 1.22 14.85 3.87
N ALA A 104 2.19 15.44 3.18
CA ALA A 104 3.54 14.89 3.12
C ALA A 104 4.18 14.74 4.51
N LEU A 105 3.90 15.66 5.44
CA LEU A 105 4.35 15.54 6.82
C LEU A 105 3.77 14.28 7.51
N GLU A 106 2.53 13.89 7.21
CA GLU A 106 1.94 12.65 7.73
C GLU A 106 2.67 11.41 7.23
N SER A 107 2.99 11.34 5.94
CA SER A 107 3.81 10.26 5.37
C SER A 107 5.21 10.23 6.00
N VAL A 108 5.83 11.40 6.20
CA VAL A 108 7.15 11.54 6.83
C VAL A 108 7.14 11.10 8.30
N LYS A 109 6.04 11.29 9.05
CA LYS A 109 5.92 10.77 10.42
C LYS A 109 6.10 9.26 10.48
N LEU A 110 5.68 8.53 9.46
CA LEU A 110 5.85 7.08 9.40
C LEU A 110 7.32 6.69 9.32
N ILE A 111 8.13 7.42 8.54
CA ILE A 111 9.58 7.25 8.47
C ILE A 111 10.19 7.50 9.86
N PHE A 112 9.75 8.54 10.56
CA PHE A 112 10.22 8.83 11.91
C PHE A 112 9.84 7.74 12.92
N VAL A 113 8.68 7.09 12.76
CA VAL A 113 8.26 5.99 13.64
C VAL A 113 9.15 4.76 13.44
N VAL A 114 9.42 4.39 12.18
CA VAL A 114 10.35 3.29 11.85
C VAL A 114 11.76 3.62 12.30
N GLY A 115 12.25 4.83 12.00
CA GLY A 115 13.56 5.31 12.42
C GLY A 115 13.71 5.40 13.94
N GLY A 116 12.64 5.76 14.65
CA GLY A 116 12.57 5.75 16.11
C GLY A 116 12.68 4.33 16.67
N GLY A 117 11.95 3.36 16.10
CA GLY A 117 12.09 1.95 16.45
C GLY A 117 13.51 1.44 16.24
N LEU A 118 14.12 1.76 15.08
CA LEU A 118 15.52 1.42 14.79
C LEU A 118 16.49 2.04 15.80
N ALA A 119 16.36 3.33 16.10
CA ALA A 119 17.22 4.01 17.06
C ALA A 119 17.09 3.43 18.47
N ILE A 120 15.87 3.11 18.91
CA ILE A 120 15.62 2.47 20.21
C ILE A 120 16.30 1.10 20.26
N GLY A 121 16.16 0.28 19.22
CA GLY A 121 16.76 -1.05 19.15
C GLY A 121 18.29 -1.04 19.13
N LEU A 122 18.91 0.01 18.55
CA LEU A 122 20.36 0.15 18.51
C LEU A 122 20.96 0.75 19.80
N LEU A 123 20.25 1.66 20.46
CA LEU A 123 20.76 2.41 21.60
C LEU A 123 20.51 1.70 22.94
N LEU A 124 19.45 0.90 23.04
CA LEU A 124 19.09 0.20 24.26
C LEU A 124 19.49 -1.29 24.14
N PRO A 125 20.19 -1.86 25.15
CA PRO A 125 20.52 -3.28 25.18
C PRO A 125 19.30 -4.12 25.55
N ILE A 126 18.31 -4.17 24.67
CA ILE A 126 17.05 -4.91 24.84
C ILE A 126 17.16 -6.20 24.03
N ASP A 127 16.70 -7.31 24.60
CA ASP A 127 16.49 -8.53 23.81
C ASP A 127 15.36 -8.29 22.81
N LEU A 128 15.63 -8.49 21.52
CA LEU A 128 14.69 -8.27 20.42
C LEU A 128 14.03 -9.57 19.94
N SER A 129 14.29 -10.71 20.59
CA SER A 129 13.72 -12.02 20.22
C SER A 129 12.19 -12.08 20.20
N TRP A 130 11.52 -11.21 20.98
CA TRP A 130 10.06 -11.13 21.07
C TRP A 130 9.41 -10.34 19.92
N VAL A 131 10.19 -9.55 19.17
CA VAL A 131 9.66 -8.57 18.21
C VAL A 131 8.94 -9.26 17.05
N ASP A 132 9.48 -10.36 16.55
CA ASP A 132 8.88 -11.11 15.44
C ASP A 132 7.52 -11.68 15.86
N THR A 133 7.45 -12.36 17.00
CA THR A 133 6.19 -12.91 17.54
C THR A 133 5.17 -11.80 17.81
N ALA A 134 5.59 -10.67 18.38
CA ALA A 134 4.68 -9.55 18.60
C ALA A 134 4.15 -8.95 17.29
N SER A 135 5.00 -8.85 16.27
CA SER A 135 4.63 -8.34 14.95
C SER A 135 3.61 -9.26 14.27
N GLU A 136 3.78 -10.59 14.35
CA GLU A 136 2.85 -11.58 13.81
C GLU A 136 1.46 -11.46 14.46
N TRP A 137 1.38 -11.41 15.79
CA TRP A 137 0.10 -11.27 16.50
C TRP A 137 -0.60 -9.95 16.17
N ILE A 138 0.15 -8.85 16.07
CA ILE A 138 -0.40 -7.55 15.70
C ILE A 138 -0.89 -7.58 14.24
N LEU A 139 -0.16 -8.25 13.34
CA LEU A 139 -0.60 -8.47 11.96
C LEU A 139 -1.94 -9.22 11.92
N PHE A 140 -2.14 -10.27 12.70
CA PHE A 140 -3.42 -10.97 12.75
C PHE A 140 -4.58 -10.08 13.23
N ILE A 141 -4.36 -9.28 14.27
CA ILE A 141 -5.36 -8.33 14.77
C ILE A 141 -5.64 -7.25 13.70
N LEU A 142 -4.60 -6.77 13.04
CA LEU A 142 -4.69 -5.77 11.97
C LEU A 142 -5.50 -6.31 10.79
N LEU A 143 -5.19 -7.51 10.30
CA LEU A 143 -5.91 -8.16 9.21
C LEU A 143 -7.38 -8.40 9.58
N PHE A 144 -7.66 -8.78 10.82
CA PHE A 144 -9.02 -8.92 11.32
C PHE A 144 -9.80 -7.59 11.23
N PHE A 145 -9.23 -6.49 11.72
CA PHE A 145 -9.89 -5.18 11.64
C PHE A 145 -10.01 -4.67 10.20
N ILE A 146 -9.01 -4.89 9.35
CA ILE A 146 -9.08 -4.57 7.92
C ILE A 146 -10.23 -5.36 7.26
N GLY A 147 -10.43 -6.63 7.61
CA GLY A 147 -11.56 -7.42 7.12
C GLY A 147 -12.90 -6.76 7.43
N ILE A 148 -13.09 -6.33 8.69
CA ILE A 148 -14.29 -5.60 9.12
C ILE A 148 -14.43 -4.28 8.33
N GLN A 149 -13.36 -3.52 8.16
CA GLN A 149 -13.39 -2.26 7.42
C GLN A 149 -13.80 -2.47 5.96
N LEU A 150 -13.26 -3.48 5.28
CA LEU A 150 -13.58 -3.79 3.89
C LEU A 150 -15.07 -4.17 3.74
N ARG A 151 -15.61 -4.95 4.68
CA ARG A 151 -17.03 -5.31 4.70
C ARG A 151 -17.94 -4.09 4.89
N ASN A 152 -17.52 -3.15 5.73
CA ASN A 152 -18.32 -1.99 6.13
C ASN A 152 -17.91 -0.69 5.39
N SER A 153 -17.15 -0.81 4.30
CA SER A 153 -16.69 0.30 3.45
C SER A 153 -17.81 1.07 2.75
N GLY A 154 -19.05 0.57 2.79
CA GLY A 154 -20.22 1.22 2.20
C GLY A 154 -20.30 1.16 0.67
N LEU A 155 -19.30 0.58 0.00
CA LEU A 155 -19.30 0.41 -1.45
C LEU A 155 -20.07 -0.86 -1.84
N THR A 156 -21.13 -0.68 -2.61
CA THR A 156 -21.87 -1.81 -3.17
C THR A 156 -21.15 -2.38 -4.40
N LEU A 157 -21.19 -3.70 -4.58
CA LEU A 157 -20.69 -4.38 -5.79
C LEU A 157 -21.26 -3.73 -7.07
N ARG A 158 -22.51 -3.25 -7.02
CA ARG A 158 -23.15 -2.53 -8.12
C ARG A 158 -22.43 -1.23 -8.47
N GLN A 159 -22.02 -0.42 -7.48
CA GLN A 159 -21.27 0.82 -7.73
C GLN A 159 -19.88 0.54 -8.33
N ILE A 160 -19.22 -0.54 -7.88
CA ILE A 160 -17.94 -0.98 -8.43
C ILE A 160 -18.09 -1.37 -9.91
N LEU A 161 -19.06 -2.23 -10.23
CA LEU A 161 -19.26 -2.74 -11.59
C LEU A 161 -19.78 -1.69 -12.58
N ILE A 162 -20.44 -0.63 -12.10
CA ILE A 162 -20.91 0.46 -12.96
C ILE A 162 -19.74 1.36 -13.40
N ASN A 163 -18.71 1.53 -12.56
CA ASN A 163 -17.59 2.41 -12.86
C ASN A 163 -16.51 1.70 -13.69
N LYS A 164 -16.74 1.63 -15.01
CA LYS A 164 -15.82 1.02 -15.97
C LYS A 164 -14.42 1.64 -15.96
N GLN A 165 -14.31 2.95 -15.71
CA GLN A 165 -13.04 3.66 -15.63
C GLN A 165 -12.22 3.17 -14.45
N GLY A 166 -12.80 3.13 -13.25
CA GLY A 166 -12.12 2.67 -12.03
C GLY A 166 -11.67 1.21 -12.15
N MET A 167 -12.52 0.35 -12.71
CA MET A 167 -12.14 -1.05 -12.98
C MET A 167 -11.00 -1.18 -13.98
N CYS A 168 -11.03 -0.41 -15.08
CA CYS A 168 -9.98 -0.44 -16.09
C CYS A 168 -8.63 0.05 -15.54
N ILE A 169 -8.64 1.13 -14.75
CA ILE A 169 -7.45 1.64 -14.07
C ILE A 169 -6.89 0.56 -13.14
N ALA A 170 -7.72 -0.02 -12.26
CA ALA A 170 -7.26 -1.05 -11.33
C ALA A 170 -6.64 -2.26 -12.07
N ALA A 171 -7.28 -2.75 -13.13
CA ALA A 171 -6.78 -3.87 -13.93
C ALA A 171 -5.42 -3.55 -14.59
N LEU A 172 -5.26 -2.34 -15.14
CA LEU A 172 -4.00 -1.91 -15.75
C LEU A 172 -2.90 -1.71 -14.72
N VAL A 173 -3.20 -1.12 -13.56
CA VAL A 173 -2.23 -0.98 -12.46
C VAL A 173 -1.76 -2.36 -11.99
N VAL A 174 -2.67 -3.32 -11.80
CA VAL A 174 -2.29 -4.69 -11.44
C VAL A 174 -1.38 -5.30 -12.50
N GLY A 175 -1.80 -5.30 -13.77
CA GLY A 175 -1.03 -5.92 -14.85
C GLY A 175 0.34 -5.27 -15.05
N SER A 176 0.41 -3.95 -15.07
CA SER A 176 1.67 -3.23 -15.28
C SER A 176 2.59 -3.26 -14.06
N SER A 177 2.06 -3.24 -12.83
CA SER A 177 2.85 -3.50 -11.62
C SER A 177 3.46 -4.91 -11.64
N LEU A 178 2.71 -5.95 -12.02
CA LEU A 178 3.27 -7.31 -12.08
C LEU A 178 4.40 -7.41 -13.12
N ILE A 179 4.25 -6.78 -14.28
CA ILE A 179 5.33 -6.68 -15.28
C ILE A 179 6.53 -5.94 -14.70
N GLY A 180 6.32 -4.80 -14.04
CA GLY A 180 7.39 -4.04 -13.38
C GLY A 180 8.10 -4.85 -12.28
N GLY A 181 7.34 -5.64 -11.53
CA GLY A 181 7.87 -6.56 -10.52
C GLY A 181 8.74 -7.67 -11.11
N ALA A 182 8.33 -8.27 -12.22
CA ALA A 182 9.13 -9.26 -12.93
C ALA A 182 10.44 -8.67 -13.48
N ILE A 183 10.38 -7.45 -14.05
CA ILE A 183 11.57 -6.75 -14.53
C ILE A 183 12.52 -6.46 -13.36
N ALA A 184 12.01 -5.91 -12.26
CA ALA A 184 12.81 -5.62 -11.07
C ALA A 184 13.44 -6.89 -10.47
N ALA A 185 12.68 -7.98 -10.37
CA ALA A 185 13.18 -9.26 -9.89
C ALA A 185 14.33 -9.80 -10.76
N THR A 186 14.18 -9.69 -12.09
CA THR A 186 15.21 -10.11 -13.05
C THR A 186 16.49 -9.26 -12.90
N ILE A 187 16.36 -7.94 -12.75
CA ILE A 187 17.49 -7.03 -12.56
C ILE A 187 18.23 -7.33 -11.26
N LEU A 188 17.50 -7.61 -10.19
CA LEU A 188 18.05 -7.87 -8.85
C LEU A 188 18.48 -9.32 -8.63
N GLY A 189 18.18 -10.21 -9.58
CA GLY A 189 18.49 -11.64 -9.47
C GLY A 189 17.74 -12.36 -8.35
N ILE A 190 16.54 -11.89 -8.00
CA ILE A 190 15.69 -12.52 -6.98
C ILE A 190 14.60 -13.37 -7.62
N ASP A 191 14.00 -14.26 -6.82
CA ASP A 191 12.86 -15.06 -7.26
C ASP A 191 11.71 -14.20 -7.80
N ILE A 192 11.10 -14.63 -8.90
CA ILE A 192 10.08 -13.86 -9.61
C ILE A 192 8.80 -13.71 -8.79
N TYR A 193 8.44 -14.71 -7.96
CA TYR A 193 7.28 -14.64 -7.10
C TYR A 193 7.48 -13.67 -5.94
N ARG A 194 8.72 -13.53 -5.42
CA ARG A 194 9.07 -12.41 -4.53
C ARG A 194 8.87 -11.06 -5.22
N GLY A 195 9.26 -10.95 -6.48
CA GLY A 195 9.02 -9.77 -7.30
C GLY A 195 7.54 -9.41 -7.44
N PHE A 196 6.70 -10.40 -7.74
CA PHE A 196 5.25 -10.21 -7.82
C PHE A 196 4.62 -9.86 -6.47
N ALA A 197 5.10 -10.45 -5.38
CA ALA A 197 4.64 -10.12 -4.03
C ALA A 197 4.95 -8.65 -3.68
N ILE A 198 6.19 -8.19 -3.88
CA ILE A 198 6.58 -6.78 -3.65
C ILE A 198 5.74 -5.84 -4.53
N ALA A 199 5.53 -6.18 -5.80
CA ALA A 199 4.79 -5.35 -6.76
C ALA A 199 3.28 -5.21 -6.46
N SER A 200 2.74 -6.09 -5.61
CA SER A 200 1.31 -6.15 -5.29
C SER A 200 0.89 -5.26 -4.12
N GLY A 201 1.76 -4.35 -3.66
CA GLY A 201 1.43 -3.38 -2.60
C GLY A 201 0.50 -2.25 -3.03
N PHE A 202 0.50 -1.88 -4.32
CA PHE A 202 -0.41 -0.92 -4.98
C PHE A 202 -0.68 0.42 -4.27
N GLY A 203 0.19 0.88 -3.37
CA GLY A 203 0.06 2.11 -2.59
C GLY A 203 -0.22 1.89 -1.10
N TRP A 204 -0.42 0.65 -0.64
CA TRP A 204 -0.71 0.36 0.77
C TRP A 204 0.57 0.04 1.56
N TYR A 205 1.32 1.08 1.92
CA TYR A 205 2.64 0.94 2.57
C TYR A 205 2.62 0.13 3.87
N SER A 206 1.60 0.31 4.71
CA SER A 206 1.56 -0.31 6.03
C SER A 206 1.39 -1.81 5.90
N LEU A 207 0.34 -2.25 5.21
CA LEU A 207 0.07 -3.66 4.99
C LEU A 207 1.19 -4.35 4.19
N ALA A 208 1.69 -3.70 3.14
CA ALA A 208 2.73 -4.28 2.28
C ALA A 208 4.05 -4.51 3.05
N GLY A 209 4.50 -3.53 3.84
CA GLY A 209 5.72 -3.67 4.64
C GLY A 209 5.62 -4.79 5.67
N ILE A 210 4.48 -4.90 6.35
CA ILE A 210 4.28 -5.91 7.39
C ILE A 210 4.22 -7.32 6.78
N LEU A 211 3.39 -7.53 5.77
CA LEU A 211 3.22 -8.85 5.15
C LEU A 211 4.53 -9.39 4.58
N MET A 212 5.35 -8.51 4.00
CA MET A 212 6.64 -8.90 3.43
C MET A 212 7.72 -9.07 4.50
N GLY A 213 7.63 -8.29 5.58
CA GLY A 213 8.47 -8.45 6.76
C GLY A 213 8.27 -9.81 7.43
N ASP A 214 7.01 -10.20 7.62
CA ASP A 214 6.62 -11.50 8.17
C ASP A 214 7.00 -12.66 7.23
N ALA A 215 6.77 -12.51 5.92
CA ALA A 215 7.01 -13.58 4.95
C ALA A 215 8.50 -13.80 4.59
N PHE A 216 9.26 -12.72 4.44
CA PHE A 216 10.63 -12.77 3.88
C PHE A 216 11.67 -12.03 4.72
N GLY A 217 11.28 -11.54 5.90
CA GLY A 217 12.16 -10.89 6.86
C GLY A 217 12.24 -9.36 6.72
N PRO A 218 12.90 -8.69 7.68
CA PRO A 218 12.83 -7.23 7.86
C PRO A 218 13.31 -6.41 6.66
N ILE A 219 14.25 -6.96 5.87
CA ILE A 219 14.76 -6.30 4.65
C ILE A 219 13.64 -6.14 3.62
N TYR A 220 12.91 -7.22 3.31
CA TYR A 220 11.82 -7.20 2.34
C TYR A 220 10.64 -6.37 2.86
N GLY A 221 10.37 -6.40 4.16
CA GLY A 221 9.39 -5.51 4.78
C GLY A 221 9.75 -4.03 4.62
N GLY A 222 11.02 -3.67 4.88
CA GLY A 222 11.53 -2.31 4.66
C GLY A 222 11.45 -1.87 3.21
N VAL A 223 11.79 -2.74 2.26
CA VAL A 223 11.67 -2.48 0.81
C VAL A 223 10.23 -2.18 0.43
N SER A 224 9.28 -3.06 0.76
CA SER A 224 7.87 -2.88 0.41
C SER A 224 7.26 -1.65 1.07
N PHE A 225 7.60 -1.36 2.34
CA PHE A 225 7.18 -0.12 3.00
C PHE A 225 7.68 1.13 2.26
N MET A 226 8.98 1.17 1.94
CA MET A 226 9.60 2.33 1.28
C MET A 226 9.06 2.57 -0.13
N ILE A 227 8.87 1.51 -0.93
CA ILE A 227 8.34 1.63 -2.30
C ILE A 227 6.98 2.32 -2.28
N GLU A 228 6.06 1.82 -1.45
CA GLU A 228 4.69 2.32 -1.42
C GLU A 228 4.60 3.71 -0.78
N LEU A 229 5.46 4.02 0.20
CA LEU A 229 5.56 5.36 0.77
C LEU A 229 6.10 6.38 -0.25
N LEU A 230 7.14 6.02 -1.00
CA LEU A 230 7.68 6.87 -2.07
C LEU A 230 6.65 7.07 -3.18
N ARG A 231 5.90 6.02 -3.52
CA ARG A 231 4.79 6.10 -4.48
C ARG A 231 3.73 7.09 -4.02
N GLU A 232 3.33 7.06 -2.76
CA GLU A 232 2.38 8.01 -2.17
C GLU A 232 2.88 9.46 -2.27
N LEU A 233 4.14 9.71 -1.87
CA LEU A 233 4.75 11.03 -1.95
C LEU A 233 4.82 11.56 -3.38
N VAL A 234 5.19 10.71 -4.34
CA VAL A 234 5.20 11.09 -5.76
C VAL A 234 3.78 11.30 -6.28
N ALA A 235 2.79 10.52 -5.84
CA ALA A 235 1.40 10.72 -6.23
C ALA A 235 0.86 12.08 -5.78
N LEU A 236 1.18 12.55 -4.57
CA LEU A 236 0.79 13.88 -4.09
C LEU A 236 1.27 15.01 -5.02
N VAL A 237 2.44 14.86 -5.64
CA VAL A 237 2.99 15.82 -6.60
C VAL A 237 2.42 15.59 -8.01
N LEU A 238 2.27 14.33 -8.41
CA LEU A 238 1.85 13.95 -9.76
C LEU A 238 0.37 14.28 -10.03
N ILE A 239 -0.50 14.14 -9.02
CA ILE A 239 -1.94 14.40 -9.16
C ILE A 239 -2.21 15.84 -9.60
N PRO A 240 -1.77 16.90 -8.88
CA PRO A 240 -2.00 18.28 -9.33
C PRO A 240 -1.43 18.60 -10.72
N LEU A 241 -0.34 17.94 -11.12
CA LEU A 241 0.33 18.17 -12.40
C LEU A 241 -0.42 17.51 -13.57
N LEU A 242 -0.88 16.28 -13.40
CA LEU A 242 -1.45 15.49 -14.49
C LEU A 242 -2.96 15.51 -14.56
N ILE A 243 -3.69 15.64 -13.44
CA ILE A 243 -5.12 15.35 -13.38
C ILE A 243 -5.99 16.20 -14.32
N ARG A 244 -5.52 17.40 -14.70
CA ARG A 244 -6.21 18.27 -15.66
C ARG A 244 -6.20 17.76 -17.10
N THR A 245 -5.19 16.99 -17.47
CA THR A 245 -5.00 16.50 -18.84
C THR A 245 -5.12 14.98 -18.94
N ARG A 246 -4.78 14.28 -17.85
CA ARG A 246 -4.71 12.84 -17.73
C ARG A 246 -5.25 12.38 -16.37
N PRO A 247 -6.55 12.59 -16.08
CA PRO A 247 -7.15 12.24 -14.79
C PRO A 247 -7.02 10.75 -14.46
N CYS A 248 -7.21 9.84 -15.42
CA CYS A 248 -7.07 8.41 -15.18
C CYS A 248 -5.63 8.04 -14.83
N THR A 249 -4.64 8.68 -15.47
CA THR A 249 -3.22 8.49 -15.14
C THR A 249 -2.89 8.96 -13.73
N ALA A 250 -3.36 10.14 -13.33
CA ALA A 250 -3.17 10.66 -11.97
C ALA A 250 -3.79 9.73 -10.91
N ILE A 251 -5.05 9.32 -11.12
CA ILE A 251 -5.78 8.42 -10.22
C ILE A 251 -5.10 7.04 -10.15
N GLY A 252 -4.72 6.47 -11.30
CA GLY A 252 -4.11 5.15 -11.35
C GLY A 252 -2.73 5.09 -10.69
N TYR A 253 -1.91 6.12 -10.88
CA TYR A 253 -0.60 6.19 -10.23
C TYR A 253 -0.73 6.27 -8.70
N ALA A 254 -1.72 6.99 -8.18
CA ALA A 254 -2.00 7.04 -6.74
C ALA A 254 -2.31 5.65 -6.15
N GLY A 255 -3.00 4.80 -6.92
CA GLY A 255 -3.26 3.41 -6.54
C GLY A 255 -4.30 3.30 -5.43
N ALA A 256 -4.05 2.46 -4.43
CA ALA A 256 -4.90 2.26 -3.25
C ALA A 256 -5.19 3.58 -2.53
N THR A 257 -4.19 4.48 -2.44
CA THR A 257 -4.30 5.78 -1.76
C THR A 257 -5.27 6.75 -2.45
N ALA A 258 -5.76 6.43 -3.66
CA ALA A 258 -6.76 7.22 -4.38
C ALA A 258 -8.11 7.28 -3.66
N MET A 259 -8.41 6.28 -2.83
CA MET A 259 -9.68 6.16 -2.10
C MET A 259 -9.70 6.98 -0.80
N ASP A 260 -8.55 7.24 -0.20
CA ASP A 260 -8.45 7.84 1.14
C ASP A 260 -7.43 8.99 1.18
N PHE A 261 -6.13 8.69 1.24
CA PHE A 261 -5.10 9.67 1.54
C PHE A 261 -4.97 10.73 0.45
N THR A 262 -4.94 10.33 -0.82
CA THR A 262 -4.83 11.26 -1.95
C THR A 262 -6.19 11.74 -2.45
N LEU A 263 -7.31 11.21 -1.93
CA LEU A 263 -8.65 11.57 -2.36
C LEU A 263 -8.94 13.08 -2.23
N PRO A 264 -8.58 13.78 -1.13
CA PRO A 264 -8.77 15.22 -1.02
C PRO A 264 -8.05 15.99 -2.14
N VAL A 265 -6.85 15.55 -2.54
CA VAL A 265 -6.11 16.18 -3.64
C VAL A 265 -6.80 15.92 -4.97
N ILE A 266 -7.24 14.69 -5.24
CA ILE A 266 -8.00 14.32 -6.44
C ILE A 266 -9.30 15.13 -6.54
N GLN A 267 -10.04 15.24 -5.45
CA GLN A 267 -11.31 15.97 -5.41
C GLN A 267 -11.13 17.47 -5.65
N THR A 268 -10.11 18.08 -5.05
CA THR A 268 -9.85 19.52 -5.17
C THR A 268 -9.29 19.90 -6.54
N THR A 269 -8.41 19.06 -7.11
CA THR A 269 -7.72 19.37 -8.37
C THR A 269 -8.43 18.82 -9.61
N GLY A 270 -9.01 17.62 -9.53
CA GLY A 270 -9.72 16.95 -10.62
C GLY A 270 -11.25 17.12 -10.60
N GLY A 271 -11.80 17.64 -9.51
CA GLY A 271 -13.23 17.88 -9.34
C GLY A 271 -14.03 16.64 -8.94
N VAL A 272 -15.32 16.85 -8.66
CA VAL A 272 -16.23 15.83 -8.11
C VAL A 272 -16.44 14.63 -9.05
N ARG A 273 -16.19 14.78 -10.35
CA ARG A 273 -16.31 13.70 -11.35
C ARG A 273 -15.21 12.66 -11.23
N CYS A 274 -14.03 13.04 -10.72
CA CYS A 274 -12.91 12.12 -10.49
C CYS A 274 -13.11 11.25 -9.24
N VAL A 275 -13.93 11.70 -8.28
CA VAL A 275 -14.10 11.06 -6.96
C VAL A 275 -14.62 9.62 -7.07
N PRO A 276 -15.72 9.31 -7.79
CA PRO A 276 -16.20 7.93 -7.89
C PRO A 276 -15.18 6.99 -8.55
N VAL A 277 -14.41 7.48 -9.52
CA VAL A 277 -13.38 6.69 -10.21
C VAL A 277 -12.21 6.37 -9.27
N ALA A 278 -11.76 7.36 -8.51
CA ALA A 278 -10.70 7.22 -7.53
C ALA A 278 -11.09 6.25 -6.40
N ILE A 279 -12.31 6.38 -5.87
CA ILE A 279 -12.82 5.48 -4.84
C ILE A 279 -12.93 4.04 -5.37
N VAL A 280 -13.47 3.82 -6.57
CA VAL A 280 -13.61 2.46 -7.12
C VAL A 280 -12.24 1.84 -7.42
N SER A 281 -11.35 2.57 -8.10
CA SER A 281 -10.00 2.06 -8.40
C SER A 281 -9.22 1.77 -7.12
N GLY A 282 -9.20 2.72 -6.18
CA GLY A 282 -8.51 2.57 -4.90
C GLY A 282 -9.06 1.39 -4.11
N PHE A 283 -10.38 1.26 -4.00
CA PHE A 283 -11.01 0.13 -3.30
C PHE A 283 -10.65 -1.23 -3.91
N ILE A 284 -10.69 -1.38 -5.24
CA ILE A 284 -10.32 -2.63 -5.91
C ILE A 284 -8.86 -2.96 -5.61
N LEU A 285 -7.95 -1.99 -5.75
CA LEU A 285 -6.53 -2.19 -5.49
C LEU A 285 -6.30 -2.57 -4.02
N SER A 286 -6.90 -1.85 -3.07
CA SER A 286 -6.81 -2.16 -1.63
C SER A 286 -7.31 -3.56 -1.30
N LEU A 287 -8.41 -4.02 -1.91
CA LEU A 287 -8.91 -5.38 -1.76
C LEU A 287 -7.90 -6.41 -2.29
N LEU A 288 -7.24 -6.10 -3.42
CA LEU A 288 -6.29 -6.99 -4.06
C LEU A 288 -4.93 -7.06 -3.38
N VAL A 289 -4.51 -6.04 -2.61
CA VAL A 289 -3.21 -6.04 -1.91
C VAL A 289 -3.00 -7.30 -1.07
N PRO A 290 -3.80 -7.57 -0.01
CA PRO A 290 -3.58 -8.77 0.81
C PRO A 290 -3.75 -10.05 -0.02
N VAL A 291 -4.66 -10.04 -1.00
CA VAL A 291 -4.96 -11.22 -1.81
C VAL A 291 -3.77 -11.64 -2.66
N LEU A 292 -3.24 -10.70 -3.46
CA LEU A 292 -2.15 -10.95 -4.40
C LEU A 292 -0.81 -11.11 -3.69
N MET A 293 -0.51 -10.29 -2.67
CA MET A 293 0.74 -10.42 -1.93
C MET A 293 0.86 -11.80 -1.29
N LEU A 294 -0.15 -12.24 -0.53
CA LEU A 294 -0.13 -13.55 0.10
C LEU A 294 -0.13 -14.70 -0.92
N PHE A 295 -0.85 -14.54 -2.04
CA PHE A 295 -0.80 -15.52 -3.13
C PHE A 295 0.61 -15.66 -3.71
N PHE A 296 1.34 -14.58 -3.98
CA PHE A 296 2.70 -14.68 -4.51
C PHE A 296 3.73 -15.10 -3.46
N VAL A 297 3.55 -14.70 -2.20
CA VAL A 297 4.28 -15.26 -1.06
C VAL A 297 4.15 -16.78 -1.04
N SER A 298 2.96 -17.31 -1.34
CA SER A 298 2.69 -18.76 -1.37
C SER A 298 3.52 -19.54 -2.38
N LEU A 299 3.85 -18.88 -3.50
CA LEU A 299 4.53 -19.49 -4.63
C LEU A 299 6.05 -19.32 -4.55
N ALA A 300 6.52 -18.33 -3.79
CA ALA A 300 7.93 -18.05 -3.57
C ALA A 300 8.59 -18.95 -2.51
N GLY A 301 7.76 -19.67 -1.73
CA GLY A 301 8.17 -20.53 -0.63
C GLY A 301 8.41 -21.97 -1.05
#